data_AF-A0A0A7RGL5-F1
#
_entry.id   AF-A0A0A7RGL5-F1
#
_cell.length_a   1.000
_cell.length_b   1.000
_cell.length_c   1.000
_cell.angle_alpha   90.00
_cell.angle_beta   90.00
_cell.angle_gamma   90.00
#
_symmetry.space_group_name_H-M   'P 1'
#
loop_
_entity.id
_entity.type
_entity.pdbx_description
1 polymer ?
#
loop_
_entity_poly.entity_id
_entity_poly.type
_entity_poly.pdbx_seq_one_letter_code
_entity_poly.pdbx_strand_id
1 'polypeptide(L)'
;MQSSSNNNLLKQTNISKNKSAKAIVTKMVAAKPHVKKKKPVYKSANAVDVLSAEQQKSMEIIRQKILGSAKEEAAKIKEEAYQQAKETGYQDGYQEGLLEGEKAAQELIEEAKNNLAETIAGTKNYVTAEKNKIISFAVEMAEILVKHELDMDSEKLLPLLDPILFKLEKPDQVITIHANPRYHDALVKKMEAKKKEVANLRYIVLDNAKLSQYEVTVESTESLETFDLQEELQKFLQQIQETE
;
A
#
# COMPACT_ATOMS: atom_id res chain seq x y z
N MET A 1 31.46 -35.64 -26.92
CA MET A 1 32.30 -34.45 -26.64
C MET A 1 31.36 -33.35 -26.17
N GLN A 2 31.45 -32.72 -25.00
CA GLN A 2 32.36 -32.80 -23.86
C GLN A 2 31.54 -32.57 -22.58
N SER A 3 31.87 -33.37 -21.57
CA SER A 3 31.66 -33.13 -20.15
C SER A 3 32.27 -31.80 -19.71
N SER A 4 31.64 -31.08 -18.77
CA SER A 4 32.27 -30.70 -17.49
C SER A 4 31.29 -30.08 -16.50
N SER A 5 31.23 -30.72 -15.33
CA SER A 5 30.74 -30.22 -14.04
C SER A 5 31.38 -28.90 -13.63
N ASN A 6 30.69 -28.13 -12.79
CA ASN A 6 31.14 -27.92 -11.40
C ASN A 6 30.12 -27.15 -10.54
N ASN A 7 29.85 -27.74 -9.37
CA ASN A 7 29.21 -27.12 -8.23
C ASN A 7 30.06 -25.95 -7.71
N ASN A 8 29.44 -24.80 -7.45
CA ASN A 8 29.93 -23.84 -6.46
C ASN A 8 28.77 -22.95 -5.96
N LEU A 9 28.13 -23.41 -4.89
CA LEU A 9 27.29 -22.58 -4.01
C LEU A 9 28.20 -21.68 -3.17
N LEU A 10 28.64 -20.56 -3.75
CA LEU A 10 29.22 -19.46 -3.00
C LEU A 10 28.07 -18.66 -2.36
N LYS A 11 27.79 -18.94 -1.08
CA LYS A 11 27.03 -18.04 -0.21
C LYS A 11 27.81 -16.73 -0.05
N GLN A 12 27.57 -15.76 -0.93
CA GLN A 12 27.90 -14.36 -0.66
C GLN A 12 26.80 -13.77 0.21
N THR A 13 27.00 -13.79 1.52
CA THR A 13 26.22 -12.97 2.45
C THR A 13 26.91 -11.63 2.61
N ASN A 14 26.40 -10.60 1.92
CA ASN A 14 26.63 -9.21 2.29
C ASN A 14 25.96 -8.96 3.65
N ILE A 15 26.75 -9.07 4.71
CA ILE A 15 26.34 -8.66 6.05
C ILE A 15 26.46 -7.13 6.08
N SER A 16 25.31 -6.48 5.91
CA SER A 16 25.18 -5.04 6.15
C SER A 16 25.59 -4.74 7.59
N LYS A 17 26.57 -3.86 7.72
CA LYS A 17 27.07 -3.32 8.98
C LYS A 17 25.95 -2.54 9.66
N ASN A 18 25.26 -3.11 10.65
CA ASN A 18 24.63 -2.29 11.68
C ASN A 18 24.54 -2.98 13.06
N LYS A 19 25.35 -2.43 13.97
CA LYS A 19 25.19 -2.32 15.42
C LYS A 19 24.25 -3.30 16.14
N SER A 20 24.80 -4.37 16.69
CA SER A 20 25.18 -4.42 18.12
C SER A 20 25.77 -5.79 18.40
N ALA A 21 27.02 -5.86 18.84
CA ALA A 21 27.54 -7.09 19.40
C ALA A 21 26.75 -7.39 20.67
N LYS A 22 25.80 -8.33 20.64
CA LYS A 22 25.19 -8.88 21.86
C LYS A 22 26.33 -9.57 22.62
N ALA A 23 26.83 -8.88 23.65
CA ALA A 23 27.89 -9.37 24.51
C ALA A 23 27.41 -10.66 25.19
N ILE A 24 28.22 -11.71 25.14
CA ILE A 24 28.05 -12.86 26.02
C ILE A 24 28.38 -12.37 27.43
N VAL A 25 27.35 -11.99 28.19
CA VAL A 25 27.51 -11.52 29.56
C VAL A 25 27.67 -12.75 30.47
N THR A 26 28.89 -13.27 30.56
CA THR A 26 29.24 -14.22 31.60
C THR A 26 29.27 -13.45 32.92
N LYS A 27 28.18 -13.52 33.70
CA LYS A 27 28.14 -12.93 35.03
C LYS A 27 29.01 -13.79 35.95
N MET A 28 30.29 -13.45 36.05
CA MET A 28 31.18 -13.95 37.10
C MET A 28 30.57 -13.58 38.44
N VAL A 29 30.16 -14.57 39.24
CA VAL A 29 29.77 -14.31 40.63
C VAL A 29 31.03 -13.86 41.38
N ALA A 30 31.04 -12.59 41.76
CA ALA A 30 32.10 -12.00 42.57
C ALA A 30 32.28 -12.81 43.86
N ALA A 31 33.51 -13.21 44.14
CA ALA A 31 33.88 -13.79 45.42
C ALA A 31 33.47 -12.82 46.55
N LYS A 32 32.68 -13.30 47.51
CA LYS A 32 32.35 -12.53 48.72
C LYS A 32 33.66 -12.09 49.40
N PRO A 33 33.77 -10.83 49.86
CA PRO A 33 34.99 -10.32 50.46
C PRO A 33 35.33 -11.11 51.73
N HIS A 34 36.51 -11.73 51.74
CA HIS A 34 37.11 -12.24 52.97
C HIS A 34 37.30 -11.06 53.93
N VAL A 35 36.48 -11.01 54.97
CA VAL A 35 36.70 -10.13 56.13
C VAL A 35 38.05 -10.50 56.73
N LYS A 36 39.02 -9.59 56.63
CA LYS A 36 40.31 -9.66 57.33
C LYS A 36 40.04 -9.61 58.83
N LYS A 37 39.89 -10.78 59.46
CA LYS A 37 39.89 -10.87 60.93
C LYS A 37 41.31 -10.64 61.43
N LYS A 38 41.45 -9.67 62.34
CA LYS A 38 42.68 -9.25 63.01
C LYS A 38 43.42 -10.46 63.60
N LYS A 39 44.74 -10.50 63.41
CA LYS A 39 45.65 -11.45 64.07
C LYS A 39 45.54 -11.27 65.59
N PRO A 40 45.22 -12.31 66.38
CA PRO A 40 45.48 -12.26 67.81
C PRO A 40 46.98 -12.44 68.03
N VAL A 41 47.60 -11.46 68.68
CA VAL A 41 48.95 -11.55 69.23
C VAL A 41 48.89 -12.53 70.40
N TYR A 42 49.44 -13.73 70.24
CA TYR A 42 49.70 -14.64 71.35
C TYR A 42 51.11 -14.40 71.88
N LYS A 43 51.18 -13.97 73.15
CA LYS A 43 52.40 -13.94 73.96
C LYS A 43 52.93 -15.38 74.12
N SER A 44 54.25 -15.48 73.98
CA SER A 44 55.12 -16.57 74.44
C SER A 44 54.55 -17.43 75.57
N ALA A 45 54.38 -18.72 75.28
CA ALA A 45 54.61 -19.81 76.22
C ALA A 45 55.12 -21.01 75.41
N ASN A 46 56.39 -21.36 75.63
CA ASN A 46 57.02 -22.54 75.09
C ASN A 46 56.26 -23.80 75.55
N ALA A 47 55.61 -24.48 74.61
CA ALA A 47 55.31 -25.90 74.68
C ALA A 47 55.14 -26.37 73.24
N VAL A 48 56.25 -26.78 72.63
CA VAL A 48 56.21 -27.59 71.42
C VAL A 48 55.75 -28.96 71.89
N ASP A 49 54.44 -29.14 72.02
CA ASP A 49 53.86 -30.49 72.06
C ASP A 49 54.14 -31.07 70.68
N VAL A 50 55.24 -31.82 70.60
CA VAL A 50 55.54 -32.69 69.47
C VAL A 50 54.41 -33.71 69.47
N LEU A 51 53.32 -33.38 68.74
CA LEU A 51 52.26 -34.32 68.39
C LEU A 51 52.94 -35.62 68.02
N SER A 52 52.59 -36.71 68.71
CA SER A 52 53.22 -38.00 68.44
C SER A 52 53.09 -38.31 66.94
N ALA A 53 54.03 -39.06 66.37
CA ALA A 53 53.99 -39.42 64.96
C ALA A 53 52.63 -40.03 64.54
N GLU A 54 51.88 -40.62 65.48
CA GLU A 54 50.51 -41.12 65.31
C GLU A 54 49.44 -40.03 65.25
N GLN A 55 49.56 -38.95 66.04
CA GLN A 55 48.66 -37.80 65.97
C GLN A 55 48.84 -37.00 64.66
N GLN A 56 50.08 -36.89 64.16
CA GLN A 56 50.34 -36.26 62.86
C GLN A 56 49.81 -37.11 61.70
N LYS A 57 50.01 -38.44 61.75
CA LYS A 57 49.45 -39.37 60.75
C LYS A 57 47.92 -39.37 60.73
N SER A 58 47.27 -39.36 61.89
CA SER A 58 45.80 -39.31 61.97
C SER A 58 45.23 -38.00 61.44
N MET A 59 45.87 -36.87 61.73
CA MET A 59 45.50 -35.56 61.16
C MET A 59 45.66 -35.50 59.64
N GLU A 60 46.71 -36.11 59.09
CA GLU A 60 46.91 -36.20 57.64
C GLU A 60 45.85 -37.10 56.97
N ILE A 61 45.46 -38.21 57.61
CA ILE A 61 44.35 -39.06 57.12
C ILE A 61 43.03 -38.28 57.12
N ILE A 62 42.73 -37.53 58.18
CA ILE A 62 41.53 -36.69 58.26
C ILE A 62 41.57 -35.61 57.17
N ARG A 63 42.72 -34.97 56.96
CA ARG A 63 42.91 -33.95 55.92
C ARG A 63 42.70 -34.52 54.52
N GLN A 64 43.27 -35.69 54.22
CA GLN A 64 43.07 -36.35 52.93
C GLN A 64 41.62 -36.77 52.74
N LYS A 65 40.94 -37.22 53.80
CA LYS A 65 39.51 -37.55 53.75
C LYS A 65 38.64 -36.32 53.46
N ILE A 66 38.90 -35.19 54.11
CA ILE A 66 38.18 -33.91 53.86
C ILE A 66 38.45 -33.39 52.44
N LEU A 67 39.70 -33.44 51.98
CA LEU A 67 40.05 -33.04 50.61
C LEU A 67 39.44 -33.97 49.56
N GLY A 68 39.41 -35.28 49.84
CA GLY A 68 38.75 -36.27 49.01
C GLY A 68 37.25 -36.00 48.89
N SER A 69 36.56 -35.87 50.03
CA SER A 69 35.12 -35.59 50.05
C SER A 69 34.79 -34.25 49.38
N ALA A 70 35.58 -33.20 49.63
CA ALA A 70 35.37 -31.89 49.01
C ALA A 70 35.57 -31.92 47.48
N LYS A 71 36.52 -32.73 46.97
CA LYS A 71 36.70 -32.92 45.52
C LYS A 71 35.54 -33.67 44.89
N GLU A 72 35.05 -34.71 45.55
CA GLU A 72 33.91 -35.50 45.10
C GLU A 72 32.64 -34.66 45.05
N GLU A 73 32.40 -33.88 46.11
CA GLU A 73 31.26 -32.96 46.20
C GLU A 73 31.35 -31.84 45.16
N ALA A 74 32.55 -31.27 44.93
CA ALA A 74 32.76 -30.29 43.88
C ALA A 74 32.54 -30.86 42.46
N ALA A 75 32.94 -32.10 42.22
CA ALA A 75 32.68 -32.78 40.95
C ALA A 75 31.18 -32.99 40.72
N LYS A 76 30.46 -33.37 41.78
CA LYS A 76 29.01 -33.57 41.75
C LYS A 76 28.27 -32.26 41.45
N ILE A 77 28.60 -31.19 42.16
CA ILE A 77 28.02 -29.85 41.94
C ILE A 77 28.31 -29.37 40.51
N LYS A 78 29.51 -29.62 39.99
CA LYS A 78 29.87 -29.23 38.63
C LYS A 78 29.02 -29.96 37.58
N GLU A 79 28.82 -31.26 37.75
CA GLU A 79 28.01 -32.07 36.84
C GLU A 79 26.53 -31.64 36.91
N GLU A 80 25.98 -31.50 38.12
CA GLU A 80 24.60 -31.04 38.32
C GLU A 80 24.36 -29.65 37.71
N ALA A 81 25.28 -28.70 37.95
CA ALA A 81 25.19 -27.36 37.36
C ALA A 81 25.32 -27.39 35.83
N TYR A 82 26.16 -28.27 35.28
CA TYR A 82 26.32 -28.41 33.84
C TYR A 82 25.06 -28.96 33.18
N GLN A 83 24.48 -30.03 33.73
CA GLN A 83 23.25 -30.62 33.19
C GLN A 83 22.08 -29.65 33.31
N GLN A 84 21.93 -28.98 34.47
CA GLN A 84 20.87 -28.01 34.68
C GLN A 84 21.00 -26.81 33.73
N ALA A 85 22.20 -26.24 33.59
CA ALA A 85 22.42 -25.12 32.67
C ALA A 85 22.17 -25.51 31.20
N LYS A 86 22.52 -26.75 30.82
CA LYS A 86 22.27 -27.27 29.48
C LYS A 86 20.77 -27.44 29.21
N GLU A 87 20.03 -28.03 30.15
CA GLU A 87 18.58 -28.22 30.04
C GLU A 87 17.85 -26.87 29.98
N THR A 88 18.12 -25.98 30.94
CA THR A 88 17.46 -24.67 31.01
C THR A 88 17.84 -23.80 29.81
N GLY A 89 19.12 -23.73 29.45
CA GLY A 89 19.55 -22.94 28.29
C GLY A 89 18.98 -23.45 26.96
N TYR A 90 18.80 -24.77 26.82
CA TYR A 90 18.13 -25.35 25.65
C TYR A 90 16.64 -25.00 25.63
N GLN A 91 15.92 -25.17 26.75
CA GLN A 91 14.49 -24.86 26.83
C GLN A 91 14.21 -23.37 26.62
N ASP A 92 14.97 -22.49 27.28
CA ASP A 92 14.82 -21.04 27.16
C ASP A 92 15.11 -20.59 25.72
N GLY A 93 16.22 -21.05 25.13
CA GLY A 93 16.57 -20.71 23.75
C GLY A 93 15.58 -21.26 22.72
N TYR A 94 15.02 -22.45 22.97
CA TYR A 94 13.97 -23.00 22.12
C TYR A 94 12.68 -22.18 22.20
N GLN A 95 12.22 -21.81 23.40
CA GLN A 95 11.03 -20.98 23.57
C GLN A 95 11.21 -19.57 23.00
N GLU A 96 12.35 -18.93 23.24
CA GLU A 96 12.66 -17.61 22.69
C GLU A 96 12.68 -17.65 21.15
N GLY A 97 13.34 -18.66 20.57
CA GLY A 97 13.38 -18.85 19.12
C GLY A 97 12.01 -19.15 18.51
N LEU A 98 11.16 -19.92 19.19
CA LEU A 98 9.79 -20.18 18.76
C LEU A 98 8.97 -18.90 18.74
N LEU A 99 9.00 -18.12 19.82
CA LEU A 99 8.26 -16.85 19.93
C LEU A 99 8.74 -15.81 18.92
N GLU A 100 10.05 -15.66 18.74
CA GLU A 100 10.61 -14.72 17.76
C GLU A 100 10.26 -15.17 16.33
N GLY A 101 10.29 -16.47 16.05
CA GLY A 101 9.88 -17.05 14.77
C GLY A 101 8.40 -16.84 14.48
N GLU A 102 7.52 -17.08 15.45
CA GLU A 102 6.07 -16.85 15.31
C GLU A 102 5.75 -15.38 15.06
N LYS A 103 6.42 -14.48 15.80
CA LYS A 103 6.25 -13.04 15.61
C LYS A 103 6.70 -12.59 14.22
N ALA A 104 7.88 -13.01 13.78
CA ALA A 104 8.39 -12.69 12.45
C ALA A 104 7.48 -13.25 11.34
N ALA A 105 6.95 -14.47 11.53
CA ALA A 105 6.00 -15.06 10.60
C ALA A 105 4.68 -14.26 10.54
N GLN A 106 4.16 -13.82 11.69
CA GLN A 106 2.96 -12.97 11.73
C GLN A 106 3.18 -11.63 11.05
N GLU A 107 4.31 -10.97 11.29
CA GLU A 107 4.66 -9.71 10.62
C GLU A 107 4.69 -9.88 9.09
N LEU A 108 5.32 -10.96 8.59
CA LEU A 108 5.35 -11.29 7.16
C LEU A 108 3.96 -11.58 6.58
N ILE A 109 3.10 -12.26 7.34
CA ILE A 109 1.73 -12.57 6.92
C ILE A 109 0.91 -11.27 6.79
N GLU A 110 1.02 -10.36 7.77
CA GLU A 110 0.31 -9.08 7.72
C GLU A 110 0.84 -8.18 6.61
N GLU A 111 2.15 -8.13 6.40
CA GLU A 111 2.74 -7.44 5.24
C GLU A 111 2.22 -8.01 3.92
N ALA A 112 2.19 -9.33 3.77
CA ALA A 112 1.66 -9.98 2.57
C ALA A 112 0.18 -9.67 2.33
N LYS A 113 -0.65 -9.63 3.39
CA LYS A 113 -2.07 -9.25 3.29
C LYS A 113 -2.23 -7.80 2.86
N ASN A 114 -1.46 -6.89 3.44
CA ASN A 114 -1.50 -5.47 3.10
C ASN A 114 -1.09 -5.25 1.64
N ASN A 115 0.02 -5.86 1.21
CA ASN A 115 0.47 -5.81 -0.18
C ASN A 115 -0.58 -6.35 -1.15
N LEU A 116 -1.26 -7.45 -0.80
CA LEU A 116 -2.34 -8.00 -1.61
C LEU A 116 -3.53 -7.03 -1.70
N ALA A 117 -3.96 -6.45 -0.58
CA ALA A 117 -5.06 -5.49 -0.55
C ALA A 117 -4.74 -4.23 -1.37
N GLU A 118 -3.54 -3.69 -1.21
CA GLU A 118 -3.05 -2.55 -2.00
C GLU A 118 -2.98 -2.89 -3.50
N THR A 119 -2.50 -4.08 -3.85
CA THR A 119 -2.43 -4.55 -5.25
C THR A 119 -3.82 -4.67 -5.87
N ILE A 120 -4.80 -5.21 -5.15
CA ILE A 120 -6.18 -5.32 -5.62
C ILE A 120 -6.78 -3.93 -5.84
N ALA A 121 -6.62 -3.02 -4.87
CA ALA A 121 -7.12 -1.65 -4.99
C ALA A 121 -6.43 -0.89 -6.14
N GLY A 122 -5.11 -1.02 -6.25
CA GLY A 122 -4.32 -0.42 -7.32
C GLY A 122 -4.72 -0.94 -8.70
N THR A 123 -4.93 -2.25 -8.84
CA THR A 123 -5.40 -2.87 -10.08
C THR A 123 -6.77 -2.35 -10.49
N LYS A 124 -7.73 -2.28 -9.54
CA LYS A 124 -9.07 -1.76 -9.82
C LYS A 124 -9.01 -0.30 -10.27
N ASN A 125 -8.24 0.54 -9.58
CA ASN A 125 -8.07 1.94 -9.95
C ASN A 125 -7.42 2.10 -11.32
N TYR A 126 -6.40 1.29 -11.62
CA TYR A 126 -5.75 1.29 -12.93
C TYR A 126 -6.73 0.92 -14.05
N VAL A 127 -7.50 -0.16 -13.89
CA VAL A 127 -8.51 -0.58 -14.88
C VAL A 127 -9.56 0.49 -15.11
N THR A 128 -10.09 1.10 -14.05
CA THR A 128 -11.08 2.18 -14.18
C THR A 128 -10.49 3.41 -14.87
N ALA A 129 -9.27 3.82 -14.48
CA ALA A 129 -8.59 4.95 -15.11
C ALA A 129 -8.34 4.70 -16.60
N GLU A 130 -7.92 3.50 -16.97
CA GLU A 130 -7.67 3.14 -18.37
C GLU A 130 -8.97 3.04 -19.18
N LYS A 131 -10.05 2.49 -18.59
CA LYS A 131 -11.40 2.53 -19.20
C LYS A 131 -11.80 3.97 -19.52
N ASN A 132 -11.64 4.88 -18.55
CA ASN A 132 -12.00 6.29 -18.73
C ASN A 132 -11.17 6.99 -19.82
N LYS A 133 -9.87 6.66 -19.96
CA LYS A 133 -9.05 7.20 -21.06
C LYS A 133 -9.52 6.73 -22.43
N ILE A 134 -9.82 5.44 -22.57
CA ILE A 134 -10.33 4.89 -23.84
C ILE A 134 -11.64 5.57 -24.23
N ILE A 135 -12.52 5.76 -23.23
CA ILE A 135 -13.78 6.46 -23.43
C ILE A 135 -13.57 7.92 -23.85
N SER A 136 -12.71 8.67 -23.15
CA SER A 136 -12.38 10.06 -23.52
C SER A 136 -11.86 10.15 -24.94
N PHE A 137 -10.95 9.26 -25.31
CA PHE A 137 -10.39 9.21 -26.66
C PHE A 137 -11.45 8.91 -27.72
N ALA A 138 -12.39 8.01 -27.43
CA ALA A 138 -13.50 7.73 -28.34
C ALA A 138 -14.41 8.95 -28.54
N VAL A 139 -14.68 9.72 -27.48
CA VAL A 139 -15.46 10.97 -27.57
C VAL A 139 -14.73 12.01 -28.41
N GLU A 140 -13.45 12.21 -28.19
CA GLU A 140 -12.63 13.15 -28.98
C GLU A 140 -12.64 12.78 -30.47
N MET A 141 -12.51 11.47 -30.78
CA MET A 141 -12.62 11.00 -32.17
C MET A 141 -14.02 11.23 -32.74
N ALA A 142 -15.08 10.92 -31.99
CA ALA A 142 -16.45 11.14 -32.43
C ALA A 142 -16.71 12.63 -32.70
N GLU A 143 -16.25 13.52 -31.81
CA GLU A 143 -16.35 14.96 -31.98
C GLU A 143 -15.67 15.42 -33.28
N ILE A 144 -14.44 14.97 -33.54
CA ILE A 144 -13.72 15.29 -34.78
C ILE A 144 -14.50 14.81 -36.02
N LEU A 145 -15.01 13.58 -36.01
CA LEU A 145 -15.75 13.01 -37.13
C LEU A 145 -17.06 13.77 -37.38
N VAL A 146 -17.81 14.08 -36.32
CA VAL A 146 -19.07 14.85 -36.44
C VAL A 146 -18.79 16.27 -36.90
N LYS A 147 -17.77 16.95 -36.35
CA LYS A 147 -17.36 18.29 -36.81
C LYS A 147 -17.01 18.28 -38.29
N HIS A 148 -16.20 17.31 -38.73
CA HIS A 148 -15.85 17.17 -40.14
C HIS A 148 -17.10 16.98 -41.02
N GLU A 149 -18.04 16.14 -40.59
CA GLU A 149 -19.28 15.89 -41.33
C GLU A 149 -20.15 17.15 -41.42
N LEU A 150 -20.27 17.88 -40.31
CA LEU A 150 -20.95 19.17 -40.29
C LEU A 150 -20.24 20.16 -41.20
N ASP A 151 -18.92 20.25 -41.19
CA ASP A 151 -18.16 21.17 -42.03
C ASP A 151 -18.31 20.90 -43.52
N MET A 152 -18.50 19.64 -43.91
CA MET A 152 -18.82 19.27 -45.29
C MET A 152 -20.26 19.61 -45.68
N ASP A 153 -21.22 19.42 -44.77
CA ASP A 153 -22.63 19.66 -45.02
C ASP A 153 -23.31 20.27 -43.78
N SER A 154 -23.53 21.59 -43.86
CA SER A 154 -24.14 22.36 -42.77
C SER A 154 -25.61 21.99 -42.51
N GLU A 155 -26.32 21.39 -43.47
CA GLU A 155 -27.71 20.97 -43.26
C GLU A 155 -27.82 19.80 -42.27
N LYS A 156 -26.73 19.05 -42.04
CA LYS A 156 -26.68 17.93 -41.08
C LYS A 156 -26.77 18.35 -39.62
N LEU A 157 -26.61 19.64 -39.32
CA LEU A 157 -26.91 20.17 -37.99
C LEU A 157 -28.41 20.16 -37.70
N LEU A 158 -29.25 20.36 -38.72
CA LEU A 158 -30.68 20.59 -38.52
C LEU A 158 -31.39 19.45 -37.79
N PRO A 159 -31.16 18.16 -38.11
CA PRO A 159 -31.77 17.06 -37.37
C PRO A 159 -31.36 17.01 -35.90
N LEU A 160 -30.15 17.48 -35.57
CA LEU A 160 -29.67 17.51 -34.19
C LEU A 160 -30.43 18.52 -33.32
N LEU A 161 -31.03 19.53 -33.96
CA LEU A 161 -31.85 20.54 -33.28
C LEU A 161 -33.31 20.10 -33.07
N ASP A 162 -33.77 19.01 -33.70
CA ASP A 162 -35.18 18.60 -33.62
C ASP A 162 -35.68 18.36 -32.19
N PRO A 163 -34.93 17.70 -31.28
CA PRO A 163 -35.38 17.53 -29.90
C PRO A 163 -35.63 18.87 -29.18
N ILE A 164 -34.75 19.86 -29.41
CA ILE A 164 -34.87 21.19 -28.82
C ILE A 164 -36.06 21.94 -29.43
N LEU A 165 -36.17 21.96 -30.76
CA LEU A 165 -37.27 22.63 -31.45
C LEU A 165 -38.62 22.01 -31.09
N PHE A 166 -38.71 20.69 -31.00
CA PHE A 166 -39.92 19.98 -30.61
C PHE A 166 -40.36 20.32 -29.18
N LYS A 167 -39.40 20.45 -28.25
CA LYS A 167 -39.67 20.85 -26.87
C LYS A 167 -40.22 22.28 -26.77
N LEU A 168 -39.78 23.17 -27.66
CA LEU A 168 -40.06 24.60 -27.60
C LEU A 168 -41.19 25.06 -28.53
N GLU A 169 -41.59 24.26 -29.51
CA GLU A 169 -42.67 24.61 -30.46
C GLU A 169 -44.06 24.42 -29.84
N LYS A 170 -44.58 25.48 -29.22
CA LYS A 170 -45.97 25.54 -28.73
C LYS A 170 -46.79 26.58 -29.51
N PRO A 171 -48.13 26.44 -29.55
CA PRO A 171 -48.99 27.46 -30.13
C PRO A 171 -48.79 28.83 -29.49
N ASP A 172 -48.92 29.88 -30.30
CA ASP A 172 -48.81 31.31 -29.92
C ASP A 172 -47.43 31.77 -29.39
N GLN A 173 -46.42 30.90 -29.38
CA GLN A 173 -45.06 31.18 -28.92
C GLN A 173 -44.18 31.80 -30.02
N VAL A 174 -43.20 32.60 -29.60
CA VAL A 174 -42.11 33.10 -30.46
C VAL A 174 -40.85 32.32 -30.13
N ILE A 175 -40.21 31.76 -31.16
CA ILE A 175 -38.89 31.11 -31.04
C ILE A 175 -37.83 32.00 -31.69
N THR A 176 -36.78 32.34 -30.95
CA THR A 176 -35.61 33.05 -31.47
C THR A 176 -34.43 32.08 -31.55
N ILE A 177 -33.84 31.94 -32.73
CA ILE A 177 -32.70 31.04 -32.96
C ILE A 177 -31.46 31.89 -33.22
N HIS A 178 -30.44 31.75 -32.39
CA HIS A 178 -29.13 32.34 -32.61
C HIS A 178 -28.16 31.27 -33.11
N ALA A 179 -27.57 31.48 -34.27
CA ALA A 179 -26.65 30.52 -34.88
C ALA A 179 -25.57 31.21 -35.69
N ASN A 180 -24.51 30.47 -36.03
CA ASN A 180 -23.53 30.94 -37.00
C ASN A 180 -24.21 31.27 -38.36
N PRO A 181 -23.83 32.36 -39.06
CA PRO A 181 -24.47 32.78 -40.31
C PRO A 181 -24.57 31.69 -41.38
N ARG A 182 -23.65 30.70 -41.39
CA ARG A 182 -23.68 29.61 -42.38
C ARG A 182 -24.95 28.75 -42.33
N TYR A 183 -25.70 28.80 -41.23
CA TYR A 183 -26.93 28.04 -41.04
C TYR A 183 -28.21 28.83 -41.32
N HIS A 184 -28.11 30.13 -41.63
CA HIS A 184 -29.26 31.03 -41.71
C HIS A 184 -30.35 30.49 -42.65
N ASP A 185 -30.01 30.26 -43.92
CA ASP A 185 -30.96 29.86 -44.94
C ASP A 185 -31.59 28.49 -44.63
N ALA A 186 -30.77 27.56 -44.13
CA ALA A 186 -31.19 26.22 -43.77
C ALA A 186 -32.18 26.24 -42.58
N LEU A 187 -31.91 27.07 -41.56
CA LEU A 187 -32.78 27.28 -40.41
C LEU A 187 -34.08 27.97 -40.81
N VAL A 188 -34.04 29.02 -41.62
CA VAL A 188 -35.25 29.71 -42.12
C VAL A 188 -36.14 28.74 -42.88
N LYS A 189 -35.57 27.94 -43.80
CA LYS A 189 -36.30 26.93 -44.55
C LYS A 189 -36.96 25.88 -43.63
N LYS A 190 -36.25 25.42 -42.61
CA LYS A 190 -36.78 24.46 -41.61
C LYS A 190 -37.90 25.07 -40.76
N MET A 191 -37.74 26.31 -40.31
CA MET A 191 -38.75 26.98 -39.49
C MET A 191 -40.01 27.35 -40.28
N GLU A 192 -39.89 27.70 -41.57
CA GLU A 192 -41.04 27.88 -42.46
C GLU A 192 -41.84 26.58 -42.65
N ALA A 193 -41.17 25.42 -42.66
CA ALA A 193 -41.85 24.13 -42.68
C ALA A 193 -42.62 23.91 -41.37
N LYS A 194 -41.96 24.09 -40.22
CA LYS A 194 -42.58 23.94 -38.88
C LYS A 194 -43.76 24.90 -38.65
N LYS A 195 -43.70 26.13 -39.17
CA LYS A 195 -44.79 27.11 -39.10
C LYS A 195 -46.08 26.63 -39.78
N LYS A 196 -46.00 25.71 -40.75
CA LYS A 196 -47.19 25.11 -41.39
C LYS A 196 -47.81 24.00 -40.53
N GLU A 197 -47.05 23.43 -39.60
CA GLU A 197 -47.44 22.33 -38.73
C GLU A 197 -47.98 22.82 -37.39
N VAL A 198 -47.42 23.92 -36.86
CA VAL A 198 -47.77 24.48 -35.54
C VAL A 198 -48.55 25.78 -35.68
N ALA A 199 -49.77 25.80 -35.14
CA ALA A 199 -50.65 26.97 -35.22
C ALA A 199 -50.03 28.21 -34.56
N ASN A 200 -50.07 29.34 -35.26
CA ASN A 200 -49.57 30.64 -34.81
C ASN A 200 -48.10 30.67 -34.36
N LEU A 201 -47.28 29.71 -34.79
CA LEU A 201 -45.84 29.73 -34.51
C LEU A 201 -45.19 30.94 -35.19
N ARG A 202 -44.48 31.73 -34.38
CA ARG A 202 -43.64 32.84 -34.85
C ARG A 202 -42.20 32.48 -34.58
N TYR A 203 -41.31 32.83 -35.50
CA TYR A 203 -39.89 32.57 -35.33
C TYR A 203 -39.05 33.74 -35.81
N ILE A 204 -37.83 33.84 -35.28
CA ILE A 204 -36.80 34.79 -35.68
C ILE A 204 -35.49 34.02 -35.76
N VAL A 205 -34.76 34.11 -36.87
CA VAL A 205 -33.39 33.57 -37.00
C VAL A 205 -32.41 34.75 -36.99
N LEU A 206 -31.48 34.73 -36.03
CA LEU A 206 -30.49 35.77 -35.83
C LEU A 206 -29.09 35.22 -36.05
N ASP A 207 -28.35 35.90 -36.92
CA ASP A 207 -26.96 35.58 -37.19
C ASP A 207 -26.08 36.05 -36.03
N ASN A 208 -25.28 35.13 -35.49
CA ASN A 208 -24.31 35.42 -34.45
C ASN A 208 -22.95 34.81 -34.82
N ALA A 209 -22.11 35.61 -35.48
CA ALA A 209 -20.76 35.20 -35.88
C ALA A 209 -19.80 34.95 -34.69
N LYS A 210 -20.20 35.30 -33.46
CA LYS A 210 -19.42 34.98 -32.25
C LYS A 210 -19.69 33.55 -31.73
N LEU A 211 -20.78 32.92 -32.13
CA LEU A 211 -21.06 31.53 -31.78
C LEU A 211 -20.20 30.58 -32.60
N SER A 212 -19.82 29.47 -31.96
CA SER A 212 -19.16 28.35 -32.62
C SER A 212 -20.02 27.82 -33.79
N GLN A 213 -19.37 27.22 -34.79
CA GLN A 213 -20.09 26.53 -35.87
C GLN A 213 -20.82 25.27 -35.37
N TYR A 214 -20.58 24.83 -34.15
CA TYR A 214 -21.17 23.63 -33.55
C TYR A 214 -22.09 23.98 -32.37
N GLU A 215 -22.47 25.25 -32.27
CA GLU A 215 -23.30 25.79 -31.19
C GLU A 215 -24.51 26.52 -31.79
N VAL A 216 -25.70 26.27 -31.23
CA VAL A 216 -26.94 26.97 -31.56
C VAL A 216 -27.73 27.21 -30.29
N THR A 217 -28.19 28.44 -30.12
CA THR A 217 -29.07 28.79 -29.00
C THR A 217 -30.48 28.99 -29.50
N VAL A 218 -31.44 28.35 -28.85
CA VAL A 218 -32.87 28.47 -29.13
C VAL A 218 -33.57 29.04 -27.90
N GLU A 219 -34.08 30.24 -28.04
CA GLU A 219 -34.82 30.95 -27.00
C GLU A 219 -36.31 30.93 -27.31
N SER A 220 -37.09 30.83 -26.26
CA SER A 220 -38.53 31.01 -26.29
C SER A 220 -38.96 31.85 -25.07
N THR A 221 -40.23 32.24 -24.99
CA THR A 221 -40.71 33.04 -23.85
C THR A 221 -40.52 32.37 -22.48
N GLU A 222 -40.47 31.05 -22.43
CA GLU A 222 -40.41 30.29 -21.17
C GLU A 222 -39.03 29.70 -20.87
N SER A 223 -38.17 29.53 -21.88
CA SER A 223 -36.93 28.78 -21.74
C SER A 223 -35.91 29.12 -22.81
N LEU A 224 -34.65 28.96 -22.44
CA LEU A 224 -33.47 29.05 -23.28
C LEU A 224 -32.79 27.68 -23.30
N GLU A 225 -32.59 27.13 -24.49
CA GLU A 225 -31.89 25.87 -24.69
C GLU A 225 -30.67 26.13 -25.59
N THR A 226 -29.54 25.55 -25.23
CA THR A 226 -28.32 25.62 -26.04
C THR A 226 -27.97 24.23 -26.51
N PHE A 227 -27.82 24.07 -27.82
CA PHE A 227 -27.11 22.97 -28.42
C PHE A 227 -25.64 23.34 -28.49
N ASP A 228 -24.78 22.55 -27.85
CA ASP A 228 -23.34 22.57 -28.06
C ASP A 228 -22.88 21.13 -28.30
N LEU A 229 -22.23 20.88 -29.45
CA LEU A 229 -21.85 19.52 -29.83
C LEU A 229 -20.98 18.83 -28.78
N GLN A 230 -20.05 19.55 -28.15
CA GLN A 230 -19.15 18.97 -27.17
C GLN A 230 -19.92 18.61 -25.89
N GLU A 231 -20.80 19.50 -25.41
CA GLU A 231 -21.66 19.21 -24.26
C GLU A 231 -22.62 18.05 -24.54
N GLU A 232 -23.21 17.97 -25.73
CA GLU A 232 -24.13 16.90 -26.11
C GLU A 232 -23.44 15.53 -26.17
N LEU A 233 -22.22 15.46 -26.72
CA LEU A 233 -21.44 14.21 -26.72
C LEU A 233 -21.07 13.77 -25.29
N GLN A 234 -20.79 14.72 -24.39
CA GLN A 234 -20.53 14.41 -22.98
C GLN A 234 -21.80 13.93 -22.24
N LYS A 235 -22.95 14.56 -22.47
CA LYS A 235 -24.24 14.11 -21.89
C LYS A 235 -24.59 12.70 -22.37
N PHE A 236 -24.40 12.42 -23.66
CA PHE A 236 -24.61 11.08 -24.22
C PHE A 236 -23.73 10.02 -23.54
N LEU A 237 -22.46 10.36 -23.29
CA LEU A 237 -21.56 9.48 -22.55
C LEU A 237 -22.06 9.17 -21.14
N GLN A 238 -22.48 10.21 -20.41
CA GLN A 238 -22.95 10.07 -19.04
C GLN A 238 -24.16 9.14 -18.97
N GLN A 239 -25.10 9.28 -19.91
CA GLN A 239 -26.28 8.40 -19.98
C GLN A 239 -25.90 6.93 -20.20
N ILE A 240 -24.91 6.64 -21.06
CA ILE A 240 -24.43 5.27 -21.27
C ILE A 240 -23.82 4.71 -19.97
N GLN A 241 -23.00 5.51 -19.28
CA GLN A 241 -22.36 5.10 -18.04
C GLN A 241 -23.36 4.85 -16.90
N GLU A 242 -24.49 5.56 -16.86
CA GLU A 242 -25.56 5.37 -15.87
C GLU A 242 -26.45 4.15 -16.17
N THR A 243 -26.41 3.63 -17.40
CA THR A 243 -27.23 2.49 -17.83
C THR A 243 -26.48 1.14 -17.70
N GLU A 244 -25.16 1.16 -17.46
CA GLU A 244 -24.33 -0.03 -17.14
C GLU A 244 -24.30 -0.34 -15.64
#